data_AF-A0A7V2TVF7-F1
#
_entry.id   AF-A0A7V2TVF7-F1
#
_cell.length_a   1.000
_cell.length_b   1.000
_cell.length_c   1.000
_cell.angle_alpha   90.00
_cell.angle_beta   90.00
_cell.angle_gamma   90.00
#
_symmetry.space_group_name_H-M   'P 1'
#
loop_
_entity.id
_entity.type
_entity.pdbx_description
1 polymer ?
#
loop_
_entity_poly.entity_id
_entity_poly.type
_entity_poly.pdbx_seq_one_letter_code
_entity_poly.pdbx_strand_id
1 'polypeptide(L)'
;MKKLVSAFVVFAILGIFTAGTAMAQAKPIEWKLISTWTPAINLIEADKYFAKVVNELSGGRFKITVSAAPELVLIMQVFDAVSKGNFPIG
;
A
#
# COMPACT_ATOMS: atom_id res chain seq x y z
N MET A 1 -3.45 -41.45 -37.34
CA MET A 1 -4.16 -41.06 -36.10
C MET A 1 -3.23 -40.90 -34.89
N LYS A 2 -2.36 -41.88 -34.57
CA LYS A 2 -1.45 -41.82 -33.39
C LYS A 2 -0.48 -40.62 -33.38
N LYS A 3 0.10 -40.25 -34.53
CA LYS A 3 1.05 -39.11 -34.65
C LYS A 3 0.40 -37.72 -34.45
N LEU A 4 -0.89 -37.58 -34.79
CA LEU A 4 -1.65 -36.35 -34.56
C LEU A 4 -2.00 -36.17 -33.08
N VAL A 5 -2.35 -37.26 -32.39
CA VAL A 5 -2.62 -37.25 -30.94
C VAL A 5 -1.36 -36.89 -30.15
N SER A 6 -0.19 -37.44 -30.52
CA SER A 6 1.08 -37.11 -29.87
C SER A 6 1.48 -35.64 -30.06
N ALA A 7 1.27 -35.06 -31.24
CA ALA A 7 1.56 -33.64 -31.49
C ALA A 7 0.63 -32.71 -30.69
N PHE A 8 -0.64 -33.08 -30.51
CA PHE A 8 -1.60 -32.32 -29.73
C PHE A 8 -1.30 -32.37 -28.22
N VAL A 9 -0.86 -33.54 -27.72
CA VAL A 9 -0.45 -33.71 -26.31
C VAL A 9 0.82 -32.90 -26.00
N VAL A 10 1.78 -32.85 -26.92
CA VAL A 10 2.99 -32.02 -26.75
C VAL A 10 2.67 -30.52 -26.75
N PHE A 11 1.73 -30.08 -27.59
CA PHE A 11 1.25 -28.70 -27.59
C PHE A 11 0.50 -28.33 -26.30
N ALA A 12 -0.28 -29.26 -25.75
CA ALA A 12 -0.96 -29.08 -24.46
C ALA A 12 0.02 -29.02 -23.27
N ILE A 13 1.09 -29.81 -23.28
CA ILE A 13 2.12 -29.80 -22.22
C ILE A 13 3.00 -28.54 -22.31
N LEU A 14 3.30 -28.03 -23.51
CA LEU A 14 4.00 -26.74 -23.66
C LEU A 14 3.17 -25.53 -23.22
N GLY A 15 1.85 -25.55 -23.41
CA GLY A 15 0.96 -24.47 -22.98
C GLY A 15 0.83 -24.34 -21.45
N ILE A 16 1.11 -25.41 -20.70
CA ILE A 16 1.04 -25.41 -19.24
C ILE A 16 2.31 -24.77 -18.62
N PHE A 17 3.44 -24.75 -19.33
CA PHE A 17 4.68 -24.12 -18.85
C PHE A 17 4.73 -22.60 -19.03
N THR A 18 3.89 -22.01 -19.89
CA THR A 18 3.82 -20.56 -20.10
C THR A 18 2.70 -19.87 -19.33
N ALA A 19 1.89 -20.63 -18.59
CA ALA A 19 1.07 -20.10 -17.50
C ALA A 19 1.95 -19.76 -16.29
N GLY A 20 2.99 -18.94 -16.52
CA GLY A 20 3.69 -18.26 -15.45
C GLY A 20 2.63 -17.56 -14.63
N THR A 21 2.60 -17.85 -13.33
CA THR A 21 1.70 -17.23 -12.37
C THR A 21 1.70 -15.74 -12.64
N ALA A 22 0.61 -15.22 -13.22
CA ALA A 22 0.37 -13.80 -13.27
C ALA A 22 0.27 -13.38 -11.80
N MET A 23 1.38 -12.93 -11.23
CA MET A 23 1.41 -12.37 -9.90
C MET A 23 0.55 -11.12 -9.98
N ALA A 24 -0.73 -11.28 -9.65
CA ALA A 24 -1.64 -10.16 -9.52
C ALA A 24 -0.97 -9.20 -8.54
N GLN A 25 -0.52 -8.04 -9.03
CA GLN A 25 0.03 -7.00 -8.17
C GLN A 25 -1.07 -6.67 -7.16
N ALA A 26 -0.83 -7.00 -5.90
CA ALA A 26 -1.75 -6.67 -4.83
C ALA A 26 -1.99 -5.15 -4.85
N LYS A 27 -3.25 -4.75 -4.70
CA LYS A 27 -3.60 -3.32 -4.64
C LYS A 27 -2.75 -2.66 -3.54
N PRO A 28 -2.14 -1.49 -3.80
CA PRO A 28 -1.39 -0.77 -2.78
C PRO A 28 -2.24 -0.52 -1.54
N ILE A 29 -1.64 -0.69 -0.37
CA ILE A 29 -2.23 -0.25 0.89
C ILE A 29 -2.13 1.27 0.92
N GLU A 30 -3.23 1.96 1.16
CA GLU A 30 -3.27 3.42 1.26
C GLU A 30 -3.72 3.83 2.66
N TRP A 31 -2.82 4.42 3.44
CA TRP A 31 -3.12 4.96 4.76
C TRP A 31 -3.05 6.48 4.77
N LYS A 32 -3.88 7.06 5.62
CA LYS A 32 -3.82 8.47 5.97
C LYS A 32 -3.35 8.58 7.41
N LEU A 33 -2.19 9.22 7.60
CA LEU A 33 -1.62 9.55 8.89
C LEU A 33 -2.16 10.90 9.33
N ILE A 34 -2.69 10.98 10.56
CA ILE A 34 -3.16 12.22 11.15
C ILE A 34 -2.14 12.74 12.17
N SER A 35 -1.58 13.93 11.95
CA SER A 35 -0.60 14.51 12.86
C SER A 35 -1.25 15.42 13.90
N THR A 36 -0.75 15.39 15.13
CA THR A 36 -1.10 16.37 16.18
C THR A 36 -0.46 17.74 15.93
N TRP A 37 0.60 17.81 15.14
CA TRP A 37 1.35 19.03 14.91
C TRP A 37 0.76 19.83 13.76
N THR A 38 0.68 21.15 13.94
CA THR A 38 0.24 22.03 12.86
C THR A 38 1.38 22.23 11.85
N PRO A 39 1.07 22.60 10.59
CA PRO A 39 2.10 22.93 9.60
C PRO A 39 2.95 24.16 9.96
N ALA A 40 2.56 24.92 11.00
CA ALA A 40 3.24 26.13 11.43
C ALA A 40 4.48 25.87 12.29
N ILE A 41 4.69 24.63 12.75
CA ILE A 41 5.83 24.24 13.58
C ILE A 41 6.61 23.08 12.95
N ASN A 42 7.88 22.95 13.30
CA ASN A 42 8.79 21.95 12.72
C ASN A 42 8.56 20.51 13.21
N LEU A 43 7.72 20.30 14.23
CA LEU A 43 7.45 18.95 14.77
C LEU A 43 6.76 18.04 13.75
N ILE A 44 5.99 18.59 12.81
CA ILE A 44 5.33 17.83 11.73
C ILE A 44 6.33 17.22 10.72
N GLU A 45 7.57 17.69 10.69
CA GLU A 45 8.57 17.21 9.72
C GLU A 45 8.96 15.75 9.97
N ALA A 46 8.90 15.29 11.23
CA ALA A 46 9.10 13.87 11.56
C ALA A 46 8.02 12.99 10.91
N ASP A 47 6.76 13.42 10.93
CA ASP A 47 5.63 12.67 10.35
C ASP A 47 5.73 12.61 8.82
N LYS A 48 6.11 13.73 8.20
CA LYS A 48 6.37 13.81 6.75
C LYS A 48 7.54 12.92 6.36
N TYR A 49 8.62 12.93 7.14
CA TYR A 49 9.79 12.11 6.89
C TYR A 49 9.46 10.62 7.03
N PHE A 50 8.70 10.23 8.06
CA PHE A 50 8.21 8.87 8.23
C PHE A 50 7.40 8.40 7.01
N ALA A 51 6.40 9.18 6.58
CA ALA A 51 5.59 8.84 5.42
C ALA A 51 6.44 8.72 4.15
N LYS A 52 7.40 9.63 3.94
CA LYS A 52 8.35 9.57 2.82
C LYS A 52 9.15 8.27 2.81
N VAL A 53 9.79 7.93 3.93
CA VAL A 53 10.64 6.73 4.03
C VAL A 53 9.81 5.46 3.80
N VAL A 54 8.61 5.35 4.37
CA VAL A 54 7.73 4.21 4.12
C VAL A 54 7.34 4.12 2.65
N ASN A 55 6.98 5.23 2.02
CA ASN A 55 6.60 5.25 0.60
C ASN A 55 7.75 4.81 -0.31
N GLU A 56 8.98 5.24 -0.01
CA GLU A 56 10.19 4.88 -0.77
C GLU A 56 10.55 3.40 -0.58
N LEU A 57 10.62 2.94 0.68
CA LEU A 57 11.03 1.57 0.99
C LEU A 57 9.97 0.52 0.63
N SER A 58 8.69 0.91 0.56
CA SER A 58 7.63 -0.01 0.18
C SER A 58 7.63 -0.36 -1.31
N GLY A 59 8.32 0.43 -2.15
CA GLY A 59 8.31 0.26 -3.60
C GLY A 59 6.90 0.40 -4.19
N GLY A 60 6.08 1.29 -3.62
CA GLY A 60 4.70 1.54 -4.08
C GLY A 60 3.65 0.55 -3.56
N ARG A 61 4.04 -0.46 -2.78
CA ARG A 61 3.09 -1.39 -2.12
C ARG A 61 2.32 -0.75 -0.97
N PHE A 62 2.90 0.29 -0.38
CA PHE A 62 2.31 1.00 0.75
C PHE A 62 2.51 2.51 0.57
N LYS A 63 1.40 3.24 0.55
CA LYS A 63 1.33 4.68 0.40
C LYS A 63 0.72 5.30 1.65
N ILE A 64 1.46 6.20 2.29
CA ILE A 64 1.03 7.03 3.42
C ILE A 64 0.92 8.48 2.95
N THR A 65 -0.20 9.11 3.28
CA THR A 65 -0.42 10.56 3.14
C THR A 65 -0.56 11.19 4.52
N VAL A 66 0.10 12.32 4.75
CA VAL A 66 0.06 13.04 6.03
C VAL A 66 -0.99 14.15 5.95
N SER A 67 -1.88 14.18 6.94
CA SER A 67 -2.83 15.27 7.17
C SER A 67 -2.53 15.90 8.52
N ALA A 68 -2.42 17.23 8.56
CA ALA A 68 -2.08 17.95 9.78
C ALA A 68 -3.34 18.33 10.56
N ALA A 69 -3.30 18.29 11.89
CA ALA A 69 -4.34 18.96 12.67
C ALA A 69 -4.30 20.49 12.45
N PRO A 70 -5.46 21.20 12.49
CA PRO A 70 -6.80 20.69 12.71
C PRO A 70 -7.55 20.27 11.44
N GLU A 71 -6.88 20.08 10.30
CA GLU A 71 -7.50 19.88 8.97
C GLU A 71 -8.58 18.78 8.97
N LEU A 72 -8.34 17.70 9.72
CA LEU A 72 -9.27 16.57 9.84
C LEU A 72 -9.75 16.31 11.27
N VAL A 73 -8.89 16.51 12.25
CA VAL A 73 -9.15 16.21 13.67
C VAL A 73 -8.49 17.29 14.53
N LEU A 74 -9.14 17.69 15.62
CA LEU A 74 -8.55 18.60 16.59
C LEU A 74 -7.30 17.97 17.21
N ILE A 75 -6.27 18.78 17.50
CA ILE A 75 -4.96 18.33 18.01
C ILE A 75 -5.09 17.36 19.20
N MET A 76 -5.94 17.69 20.17
CA MET A 76 -6.14 16.88 21.39
C MET A 76 -6.96 15.60 21.16
N GLN A 77 -7.56 15.44 19.98
CA GLN A 77 -8.43 14.30 19.64
C GLN A 77 -7.75 13.27 18.72
N VAL A 78 -6.52 13.50 18.28
CA VAL A 78 -5.81 12.56 17.40
C VAL A 78 -5.70 11.17 18.01
N PHE A 79 -5.35 11.06 19.30
CA PHE A 79 -5.27 9.78 19.99
C PHE A 79 -6.62 9.04 20.03
N ASP A 80 -7.72 9.76 20.29
CA ASP A 80 -9.07 9.19 20.32
C ASP A 80 -9.49 8.71 18.92
N ALA A 81 -9.17 9.49 17.88
CA ALA A 81 -9.47 9.14 16.49
C ALA A 81 -8.73 7.87 16.03
N VAL A 82 -7.47 7.68 16.43
CA VAL A 82 -6.71 6.44 16.16
C VAL A 82 -7.26 5.28 16.99
N SER A 83 -7.52 5.51 18.29
CA SER A 83 -8.02 4.47 19.19
C SER A 83 -9.38 3.90 18.77
N LYS A 84 -10.25 4.75 18.18
CA LYS A 84 -11.55 4.34 17.63
C LYS A 84 -11.46 3.73 16.23
N GLY A 85 -10.28 3.71 15.62
CA GLY A 85 -10.06 3.15 14.28
C GLY A 85 -10.52 4.06 13.15
N ASN A 86 -10.79 5.34 13.40
CA ASN A 86 -11.11 6.31 12.35
C ASN A 86 -9.90 6.56 11.42
N PHE A 87 -8.69 6.49 12.00
CA PHE A 87 -7.43 6.56 11.28
C PHE A 87 -6.55 5.36 11.67
N PRO A 88 -5.78 4.80 10.73
CA PRO A 88 -4.92 3.67 11.00
C PRO A 88 -3.65 4.04 11.79
N ILE A 89 -3.26 5.32 11.78
CA ILE A 89 -2.03 5.83 12.38
C ILE A 89 -2.12 7.34 12.63
N GLY A 90 -1.45 7.83 13.68
CA GLY A 90 -1.31 9.24 14.03
C GLY A 90 -0.36 9.47 15.19
#